data_AF-A0A7C6AHB9-F1
#
_entry.id   AF-A0A7C6AHB9-F1
#
_cell.length_a   1.000
_cell.length_b   1.000
_cell.length_c   1.000
_cell.angle_alpha   90.00
_cell.angle_beta   90.00
_cell.angle_gamma   90.00
#
_symmetry.space_group_name_H-M   'P 1'
#
loop_
_entity.id
_entity.type
_entity.pdbx_description
1 polymer ?
#
loop_
_entity_poly.entity_id
_entity_poly.type
_entity_poly.pdbx_seq_one_letter_code
_entity_poly.pdbx_strand_id
1 'polypeptide(L)'
;MEAEEAEKRIREIEEDLRFCEQLLQREARMELVKVMLEDLMKEVRSIMETGLPEGLREKVSDIEFKIRVLYHRANALLSLQEESKNSF
;
A
#
# COMPACT_ATOMS: atom_id res chain seq x y z
N MET A 1 6.44 -17.07 12.77
CA MET A 1 5.91 -15.80 13.28
C MET A 1 4.81 -16.11 14.26
N GLU A 2 4.88 -15.55 15.46
CA GLU A 2 3.79 -15.71 16.44
C GLU A 2 2.57 -14.91 15.98
N ALA A 3 1.35 -15.34 16.32
CA ALA A 3 0.12 -14.68 15.85
C ALA A 3 0.05 -13.20 16.29
N GLU A 4 0.53 -12.90 17.50
CA GLU A 4 0.60 -11.54 18.03
C GLU A 4 1.58 -10.64 17.26
N GLU A 5 2.72 -11.20 16.84
CA GLU A 5 3.69 -10.52 16.00
C GLU A 5 3.10 -10.21 14.62
N ALA A 6 2.38 -11.18 14.04
CA ALA A 6 1.66 -11.00 12.77
C ALA A 6 0.62 -9.88 12.87
N GLU A 7 -0.19 -9.88 13.93
CA GLU A 7 -1.19 -8.83 14.16
C GLU A 7 -0.58 -7.45 14.32
N LYS A 8 0.55 -7.35 15.03
CA LYS A 8 1.28 -6.09 15.19
C LYS A 8 1.73 -5.54 13.84
N ARG A 9 2.38 -6.38 13.03
CA ARG A 9 2.83 -5.98 11.67
C ARG A 9 1.67 -5.59 10.77
N ILE A 10 0.57 -6.32 10.82
CA ILE A 10 -0.65 -5.99 10.07
C ILE A 10 -1.16 -4.60 10.47
N ARG A 11 -1.17 -4.26 11.77
CA ARG A 11 -1.59 -2.92 12.23
C ARG A 11 -0.67 -1.81 11.72
N GLU A 12 0.64 -2.04 11.72
CA GLU A 12 1.64 -1.09 11.19
C GLU A 12 1.42 -0.84 9.69
N ILE A 13 1.22 -1.91 8.91
CA ILE A 13 0.88 -1.81 7.49
C ILE A 13 -0.42 -1.03 7.25
N GLU A 14 -1.44 -1.25 8.08
CA GLU A 14 -2.69 -0.49 7.99
C GLU A 14 -2.51 1.02 8.28
N GLU A 15 -1.60 1.38 9.18
CA GLU A 15 -1.25 2.78 9.47
C GLU A 15 -0.54 3.44 8.29
N ASP A 16 0.47 2.78 7.74
CA ASP A 16 1.21 3.26 6.58
C ASP A 16 0.33 3.39 5.34
N LEU A 17 -0.62 2.45 5.17
CA LEU A 17 -1.58 2.49 4.08
C LEU A 17 -2.53 3.68 4.20
N ARG A 18 -3.02 3.99 5.41
CA ARG A 18 -3.83 5.19 5.66
C ARG A 18 -3.05 6.47 5.38
N PHE A 19 -1.77 6.50 5.72
CA PHE A 19 -0.91 7.64 5.41
C PHE A 19 -0.75 7.83 3.88
N CYS A 20 -0.51 6.75 3.14
CA CYS A 20 -0.46 6.77 1.67
C CYS A 20 -1.77 7.29 1.06
N GLU A 21 -2.92 6.82 1.56
CA GLU A 21 -4.24 7.26 1.09
C GLU A 21 -4.46 8.76 1.31
N GLN A 22 -4.10 9.29 2.49
CA GLN A 22 -4.22 10.73 2.80
C GLN A 22 -3.35 11.59 1.88
N LEU A 23 -2.13 11.13 1.55
CA LEU A 23 -1.25 11.82 0.61
C LEU A 23 -1.82 11.83 -0.80
N LEU A 24 -2.35 10.69 -1.28
CA LEU A 24 -3.00 10.60 -2.60
C LEU A 24 -4.27 11.43 -2.69
N GLN A 25 -5.06 11.53 -1.60
CA GLN A 25 -6.23 12.39 -1.54
C GLN A 25 -5.88 13.88 -1.71
N ARG A 26 -4.69 14.27 -1.24
CA ARG A 26 -4.16 15.64 -1.38
C ARG A 26 -3.30 15.82 -2.63
N GLU A 27 -3.19 14.78 -3.47
CA GLU A 27 -2.30 14.72 -4.64
C GLU A 27 -0.86 15.17 -4.31
N ALA A 28 -0.39 14.83 -3.12
CA ALA A 28 0.88 15.28 -2.58
C ALA A 28 1.91 14.14 -2.56
N ARG A 29 3.15 14.46 -2.97
CA ARG A 29 4.31 13.54 -2.89
C ARG A 29 4.03 12.15 -3.52
N MET A 30 3.39 12.13 -4.69
CA MET A 30 2.90 10.89 -5.31
C MET A 30 4.01 9.87 -5.63
N GLU A 31 5.21 10.34 -6.00
CA GLU A 31 6.40 9.48 -6.16
C GLU A 31 6.78 8.76 -4.86
N LEU A 32 6.76 9.48 -3.73
CA LEU A 32 7.03 8.89 -2.42
C LEU A 32 5.97 7.83 -2.09
N VAL A 33 4.70 8.16 -2.31
CA VAL A 33 3.60 7.21 -2.07
C VAL A 33 3.77 5.95 -2.91
N LYS A 34 4.16 6.09 -4.19
CA LYS A 34 4.41 4.94 -5.07
C LYS A 34 5.48 4.00 -4.49
N VAL A 35 6.62 4.53 -4.06
CA VAL A 35 7.70 3.73 -3.44
C VAL A 35 7.22 3.05 -2.16
N MET A 36 6.52 3.79 -1.28
CA MET A 36 5.98 3.23 -0.04
C MET A 36 5.01 2.06 -0.32
N LEU A 37 4.13 2.20 -1.31
CA LEU A 37 3.19 1.14 -1.69
C LEU A 37 3.89 -0.09 -2.28
N GLU A 38 5.00 0.08 -3.00
CA GLU A 38 5.83 -1.04 -3.48
C GLU A 38 6.47 -1.81 -2.33
N ASP A 39 6.93 -1.11 -1.29
CA ASP A 39 7.52 -1.74 -0.10
C ASP A 39 6.46 -2.43 0.76
N LEU A 40 5.30 -1.81 0.98
CA LEU A 40 4.16 -2.43 1.66
C LEU A 40 3.69 -3.69 0.92
N MET A 41 3.70 -3.70 -0.42
CA MET A 41 3.36 -4.89 -1.20
C MET A 41 4.32 -6.06 -0.94
N LYS A 42 5.63 -5.78 -0.86
CA LYS A 42 6.63 -6.81 -0.54
C LYS A 42 6.40 -7.36 0.87
N GLU A 43 6.11 -6.48 1.82
CA GLU A 43 5.89 -6.88 3.20
C GLU A 43 4.64 -7.76 3.35
N VAL A 44 3.53 -7.36 2.73
CA VAL A 44 2.28 -8.13 2.73
C VAL A 44 2.48 -9.52 2.11
N ARG A 45 3.22 -9.62 1.00
CA ARG A 45 3.55 -10.92 0.39
C ARG A 45 4.39 -11.79 1.32
N SER A 46 5.42 -11.22 1.94
CA SER A 46 6.25 -11.94 2.92
C SER A 46 5.42 -12.46 4.09
N ILE A 47 4.47 -11.68 4.58
CA ILE A 47 3.55 -12.08 5.65
C ILE A 47 2.64 -13.24 5.20
N MET A 48 2.09 -13.20 3.98
CA MET A 48 1.24 -14.30 3.46
C MET A 48 1.99 -15.63 3.32
N GLU A 49 3.28 -15.60 3.00
CA GLU A 49 4.13 -16.80 2.85
C GLU A 49 4.40 -17.51 4.17
N THR A 50 4.32 -16.81 5.30
CA THR A 50 4.65 -17.36 6.64
C THR A 50 3.56 -18.25 7.27
N GLY A 51 2.44 -18.48 6.58
CA GLY A 51 1.37 -19.36 7.06
C GLY A 51 0.57 -18.74 8.21
N LEU A 52 -0.40 -17.89 7.86
CA LEU A 52 -1.26 -17.20 8.83
C LEU A 52 -2.50 -18.01 9.23
N PRO A 53 -3.05 -17.78 10.43
CA PRO A 53 -4.43 -18.13 10.77
C PRO A 53 -5.42 -17.56 9.73
N GLU A 54 -6.51 -18.28 9.48
CA GLU A 54 -7.47 -17.96 8.40
C GLU A 54 -8.02 -16.52 8.49
N GLY A 55 -8.41 -16.07 9.68
CA GLY A 55 -8.92 -14.70 9.87
C GLY A 55 -7.87 -13.60 9.61
N LEU A 56 -6.59 -13.86 9.88
CA LEU A 56 -5.51 -12.92 9.53
C LEU A 56 -5.19 -12.96 8.05
N ARG A 57 -5.30 -14.14 7.42
CA ARG A 57 -5.09 -14.28 5.98
C ARG A 57 -6.08 -13.43 5.18
N GLU A 58 -7.37 -13.49 5.51
CA GLU A 58 -8.39 -12.67 4.84
C GLU A 58 -8.09 -11.17 4.98
N LYS A 59 -7.76 -10.73 6.20
CA LYS A 59 -7.38 -9.33 6.47
C LYS A 59 -6.16 -8.89 5.65
N VAL A 60 -5.15 -9.74 5.54
CA VAL A 60 -3.94 -9.45 4.74
C VAL A 60 -4.25 -9.41 3.25
N SER A 61 -5.13 -10.27 2.75
CA SER A 61 -5.60 -10.22 1.36
C SER A 61 -6.34 -8.93 1.02
N ASP A 62 -7.18 -8.44 1.94
CA ASP A 62 -7.86 -7.15 1.78
C ASP A 62 -6.87 -5.97 1.72
N ILE A 63 -5.84 -6.02 2.57
CA ILE A 63 -4.75 -5.02 2.57
C ILE A 63 -3.99 -5.09 1.24
N GLU A 64 -3.63 -6.28 0.77
CA GLU A 64 -2.95 -6.46 -0.53
C GLU A 64 -3.77 -5.86 -1.68
N PHE A 65 -5.08 -6.06 -1.67
CA PHE A 65 -5.98 -5.49 -2.66
C PHE A 65 -5.98 -3.95 -2.60
N LYS A 66 -6.09 -3.37 -1.41
CA LYS A 66 -6.05 -1.91 -1.22
C LYS A 66 -4.73 -1.30 -1.68
N ILE A 67 -3.59 -1.93 -1.38
CA ILE A 67 -2.27 -1.46 -1.85
C ILE A 67 -2.25 -1.40 -3.38
N ARG A 68 -2.74 -2.44 -4.07
CA ARG A 68 -2.83 -2.45 -5.54
C ARG A 68 -3.66 -1.29 -6.07
N VAL A 69 -4.83 -1.06 -5.49
CA VAL A 69 -5.71 0.05 -5.89
C VAL A 69 -5.01 1.40 -5.74
N LEU A 70 -4.39 1.65 -4.58
CA LEU A 70 -3.67 2.90 -4.32
C LEU A 70 -2.45 3.05 -5.23
N TYR A 71 -1.75 1.96 -5.55
CA TYR A 71 -0.59 1.99 -6.45
C TYR A 71 -0.99 2.39 -7.87
N HIS A 72 -2.07 1.81 -8.38
CA HIS A 72 -2.61 2.20 -9.69
C HIS A 72 -3.07 3.66 -9.70
N ARG A 73 -3.73 4.12 -8.62
CA ARG A 73 -4.11 5.52 -8.48
C ARG A 73 -2.90 6.46 -8.47
N ALA A 74 -1.84 6.11 -7.74
CA ALA A 74 -0.60 6.89 -7.70
C ALA A 74 0.01 7.03 -9.10
N ASN A 75 0.11 5.93 -9.86
CA ASN A 75 0.61 5.96 -11.23
C ASN A 75 -0.26 6.81 -12.15
N ALA A 76 -1.59 6.68 -12.06
CA ALA A 76 -2.50 7.48 -12.90
C ALA A 76 -2.34 8.98 -12.66
N LEU A 77 -2.25 9.39 -11.39
CA LEU A 77 -2.04 10.80 -11.04
C LEU A 77 -0.66 11.32 -11.50
N LEU A 78 0.39 10.50 -11.38
CA LEU A 78 1.72 10.84 -11.90
C LEU A 78 1.70 11.04 -13.42
N SER A 79 1.08 10.13 -14.18
CA SER A 79 0.96 10.26 -15.63
C SER A 79 0.21 11.54 -16.03
N LEU A 80 -0.90 11.86 -15.36
CA LEU A 80 -1.64 13.11 -15.59
C LEU A 80 -0.78 14.36 -15.29
N GLN A 81 0.07 14.30 -14.26
CA GLN A 81 0.99 15.38 -13.93
C GLN A 81 2.09 15.56 -14.98
N GLU A 82 2.62 14.47 -15.54
CA GLU A 82 3.62 14.50 -16.61
C GLU A 82 3.05 15.07 -17.92
N GLU A 83 1.86 14.62 -18.32
CA GLU A 83 1.15 15.16 -19.50
C GLU A 83 0.88 16.66 -19.36
N SER A 84 0.48 17.10 -18.17
CA SER A 84 0.25 18.52 -17.88
C SER A 84 1.53 19.35 -17.96
N LYS A 85 2.70 18.80 -17.57
CA LYS A 85 3.99 19.48 -17.66
C LYS A 85 4.52 19.57 -19.10
N ASN A 86 4.22 18.59 -19.95
CA ASN A 86 4.69 18.54 -21.34
C ASN A 86 3.81 19.35 -22.31
N SER A 87 2.70 19.91 -21.83
CA SER A 87 1.73 20.67 -22.64
C SER A 87 1.99 22.19 -22.64
N PHE A 88 3.14 22.64 -22.12
CA PHE A 88 3.55 24.05 -22.06
C PHE A 88 4.91 24.29 -22.74
#